data_AF-A0A9P6GVP2-F1
#
_entry.id   AF-A0A9P6GVP2-F1
#
_cell.length_a   1.000
_cell.length_b   1.000
_cell.length_c   1.000
_cell.angle_alpha   90.00
_cell.angle_beta   90.00
_cell.angle_gamma   90.00
#
_symmetry.space_group_name_H-M   'P 1'
#
loop_
_entity.id
_entity.type
_entity.pdbx_description
1 polymer ?
#
loop_
_entity_poly.entity_id
_entity_poly.type
_entity_poly.pdbx_seq_one_letter_code
_entity_poly.pdbx_strand_id
1 'polypeptide(L)'
;MKDDLLNFFPKLSKKTGNDLEEKKLTIFTAILSKDVENKDVVKYFETGEITSEFMDKISQLYDIVNRLINEYVNSLSSFNGVENFPPLQFCKDIFKNKKN
;
A
#
# COMPACT_ATOMS: atom_id res chain seq x y z
N MET A 1 -3.97 -4.60 -5.35
CA MET A 1 -3.60 -4.80 -3.92
C MET A 1 -2.70 -6.01 -3.72
N LYS A 2 -3.17 -7.25 -3.88
CA LYS A 2 -2.32 -8.44 -3.71
C LYS A 2 -1.20 -8.52 -4.76
N ASP A 3 -1.50 -8.13 -6.00
CA ASP A 3 -0.50 -8.02 -7.06
C ASP A 3 0.56 -6.96 -6.76
N ASP A 4 0.16 -5.77 -6.28
CA ASP A 4 1.11 -4.72 -5.87
C ASP A 4 2.06 -5.25 -4.77
N LEU A 5 1.52 -6.04 -3.83
CA LEU A 5 2.27 -6.63 -2.74
C LEU A 5 3.27 -7.70 -3.21
N LEU A 6 2.91 -8.48 -4.23
CA LEU A 6 3.78 -9.45 -4.88
C LEU A 6 4.85 -8.77 -5.74
N ASN A 7 4.47 -7.76 -6.51
CA ASN A 7 5.35 -7.05 -7.42
C ASN A 7 6.32 -6.10 -6.69
N PHE A 8 6.04 -5.72 -5.44
CA PHE A 8 6.98 -4.94 -4.62
C PHE A 8 8.22 -5.75 -4.21
N PHE A 9 8.12 -7.08 -4.10
CA PHE A 9 9.27 -7.95 -3.88
C PHE A 9 9.49 -8.85 -5.11
N PRO A 10 10.30 -8.41 -6.10
CA PRO A 10 10.58 -9.18 -7.33
C PRO A 10 11.01 -10.63 -7.07
N LYS A 11 11.73 -10.85 -5.97
CA LYS A 11 12.15 -12.18 -5.51
C LYS A 11 10.98 -13.13 -5.23
N LEU A 12 9.81 -12.59 -4.87
CA LEU A 12 8.58 -13.34 -4.64
C LEU A 12 7.71 -13.46 -5.90
N SER A 13 7.82 -12.54 -6.86
CA SER A 13 6.97 -12.50 -8.07
C SER A 13 7.56 -13.17 -9.32
N LYS A 14 8.82 -13.62 -9.29
CA LYS A 14 9.56 -14.15 -10.46
C LYS A 14 9.61 -13.17 -11.64
N LYS A 15 9.40 -11.87 -11.39
CA LYS A 15 9.46 -10.81 -12.40
C LYS A 15 10.82 -10.10 -12.34
N THR A 16 11.21 -9.52 -13.46
CA THR A 16 12.49 -8.82 -13.64
C THR A 16 12.48 -7.38 -13.13
N GLY A 17 11.30 -6.81 -12.87
CA GLY A 17 11.13 -5.45 -12.38
C GLY A 17 10.01 -5.35 -11.33
N ASN A 18 9.96 -4.21 -10.65
CA ASN A 18 8.92 -3.89 -9.67
C ASN A 18 7.98 -2.79 -10.18
N ASP A 19 6.75 -2.73 -9.66
CA ASP A 19 5.75 -1.75 -10.13
C ASP A 19 6.17 -0.28 -9.87
N LEU A 20 7.14 -0.03 -8.98
CA LEU A 20 7.65 1.32 -8.73
C LEU A 20 8.61 1.78 -9.84
N GLU A 21 9.44 0.88 -10.37
CA GLU A 21 10.32 1.17 -11.52
C GLU A 21 9.52 1.58 -12.76
N GLU A 22 8.29 1.05 -12.87
CA GLU A 22 7.33 1.38 -13.92
C GLU A 22 6.51 2.65 -13.63
N LYS A 23 6.83 3.39 -12.56
CA LYS A 23 6.12 4.61 -12.11
C LYS A 23 4.62 4.39 -11.86
N LYS A 24 4.20 3.18 -11.49
CA LYS A 24 2.77 2.91 -11.27
C LYS A 24 2.27 3.55 -9.98
N LEU A 25 0.98 3.87 -10.00
CA LEU A 25 0.21 4.16 -8.79
C LEU A 25 -0.13 2.82 -8.12
N THR A 26 0.50 2.55 -6.98
CA THR A 26 0.32 1.33 -6.21
C THR A 26 -0.45 1.63 -4.92
N ILE A 27 -0.93 0.60 -4.24
CA ILE A 27 -1.55 0.77 -2.91
C ILE A 27 -0.58 1.46 -1.92
N PHE A 28 0.72 1.24 -2.05
CA PHE A 28 1.73 1.86 -1.19
C PHE A 28 1.86 3.35 -1.44
N THR A 29 1.99 3.77 -2.70
CA THR A 29 2.08 5.19 -3.03
C THR A 29 0.76 5.91 -2.73
N ALA A 30 -0.38 5.25 -2.94
CA ALA A 30 -1.70 5.78 -2.55
C ALA A 30 -1.85 5.98 -1.03
N ILE A 31 -1.32 5.06 -0.20
CA ILE A 31 -1.32 5.20 1.26
C ILE A 31 -0.38 6.32 1.71
N LEU A 32 0.82 6.41 1.11
CA LEU A 32 1.79 7.45 1.46
C LEU A 32 1.32 8.85 1.04
N SER A 33 0.55 8.97 -0.04
CA SER A 33 -0.05 10.24 -0.50
C SER A 33 -1.28 10.69 0.30
N LYS A 34 -1.76 9.88 1.26
CA LYS A 34 -2.96 10.21 2.02
C LYS A 34 -2.76 11.37 3.00
N ASP A 35 -1.53 11.54 3.47
CA ASP A 35 -1.06 12.77 4.07
C ASP A 35 -0.63 13.69 2.92
N VAL A 36 -1.50 14.65 2.59
CA VAL A 36 -1.23 15.66 1.55
C VAL A 36 0.15 16.26 1.83
N GLU A 37 1.02 16.28 0.82
CA GLU A 37 2.43 16.75 0.88
C GLU A 37 3.51 15.73 1.28
N ASN A 38 3.31 14.42 1.12
CA ASN A 38 4.44 13.49 1.18
C ASN A 38 5.43 13.76 0.02
N LYS A 39 6.47 14.54 0.31
CA LYS A 39 7.48 15.01 -0.66
C LYS A 39 8.17 13.86 -1.38
N ASP A 40 8.30 12.70 -0.75
CA ASP A 40 8.96 11.55 -1.38
C ASP A 40 8.10 10.95 -2.48
N VAL A 41 6.77 10.89 -2.28
CA VAL A 41 5.86 10.40 -3.32
C VAL A 41 5.78 11.37 -4.49
N VAL A 42 5.75 12.68 -4.19
CA VAL A 42 5.80 13.73 -5.22
C VAL A 42 7.08 13.61 -6.04
N LYS A 43 8.23 13.56 -5.36
CA LYS A 43 9.55 13.39 -6.00
C LYS A 43 9.60 12.13 -6.84
N TYR A 44 9.10 11.00 -6.33
CA TYR A 44 9.01 9.75 -7.07
C TYR A 44 8.20 9.87 -8.37
N PHE A 45 7.02 10.51 -8.34
CA PHE A 45 6.22 10.66 -9.56
C PHE A 45 6.82 11.69 -10.55
N GLU A 46 7.47 12.74 -10.06
CA GLU A 46 8.12 13.75 -10.90
C GLU A 46 9.40 13.21 -11.56
N THR A 47 10.29 12.59 -10.80
CA THR A 47 11.62 12.20 -11.28
C THR A 47 11.71 10.72 -11.64
N GLY A 48 10.90 9.86 -11.04
CA GLY A 48 11.07 8.40 -11.08
C GLY A 48 12.13 7.87 -10.13
N GLU A 49 12.68 8.71 -9.26
CA GLU A 49 13.74 8.32 -8.34
C GLU A 49 13.17 7.47 -7.20
N ILE A 50 13.75 6.28 -7.02
CA ILE A 50 13.43 5.38 -5.91
C ILE A 50 14.62 5.40 -4.96
N THR A 51 14.52 6.16 -3.87
CA THR A 51 15.56 6.24 -2.85
C THR A 51 15.45 5.09 -1.84
N SER A 52 16.53 4.77 -1.14
CA SER A 52 16.49 3.80 -0.04
C SER A 52 15.49 4.20 1.05
N GLU A 53 15.42 5.49 1.39
CA GLU A 53 14.44 6.01 2.37
C GLU A 53 13.00 5.80 1.91
N PHE A 54 12.72 6.00 0.61
CA PHE A 54 11.40 5.73 0.04
C PHE A 54 11.06 4.24 0.12
N MET A 55 12.02 3.36 -0.17
CA MET A 55 11.86 1.91 -0.05
C MET A 55 11.66 1.45 1.40
N ASP A 56 12.31 2.09 2.37
CA ASP A 56 12.12 1.81 3.79
C ASP A 56 10.69 2.17 4.22
N LYS A 57 10.17 3.33 3.78
CA LYS A 57 8.78 3.75 4.03
C LYS A 57 7.77 2.76 3.46
N ILE A 58 8.01 2.27 2.23
CA ILE A 58 7.13 1.27 1.62
C ILE A 58 7.23 -0.08 2.34
N SER A 59 8.44 -0.50 2.73
CA SER A 59 8.64 -1.75 3.47
C SER A 59 7.91 -1.73 4.81
N GLN A 60 7.89 -0.60 5.52
CA GLN A 60 7.10 -0.44 6.75
C GLN A 60 5.58 -0.56 6.53
N LEU A 61 5.09 -0.28 5.33
CA LEU A 61 3.68 -0.44 4.97
C LEU A 61 3.33 -1.87 4.55
N TYR A 62 4.32 -2.73 4.26
CA TYR A 62 4.08 -4.07 3.75
C TYR A 62 3.19 -4.90 4.69
N ASP A 63 3.54 -4.96 5.98
CA ASP A 63 2.79 -5.73 6.97
C ASP A 63 1.37 -5.18 7.17
N ILE A 64 1.22 -3.86 7.08
CA ILE A 64 -0.07 -3.18 7.18
C ILE A 64 -0.96 -3.57 5.99
N VAL A 65 -0.44 -3.48 4.77
CA VAL A 65 -1.19 -3.82 3.56
C VAL A 65 -1.49 -5.32 3.50
N ASN A 66 -0.56 -6.17 3.93
CA ASN A 66 -0.78 -7.62 4.00
C ASN A 66 -1.90 -7.97 4.99
N ARG A 67 -1.90 -7.35 6.18
CA ARG A 67 -2.99 -7.51 7.16
C ARG A 67 -4.33 -7.06 6.58
N LEU A 68 -4.36 -5.89 5.96
CA LEU A 68 -5.55 -5.35 5.28
C LEU A 68 -6.12 -6.33 4.25
N ILE A 69 -5.26 -6.89 3.39
CA ILE A 69 -5.68 -7.88 2.39
C ILE A 69 -6.29 -9.12 3.07
N ASN A 70 -5.65 -9.64 4.12
CA ASN A 70 -6.16 -10.82 4.83
C ASN A 70 -7.50 -10.54 5.53
N GLU A 71 -7.66 -9.36 6.13
CA GLU A 71 -8.94 -8.93 6.72
C GLU A 71 -10.04 -8.83 5.67
N TYR A 72 -9.76 -8.24 4.50
CA TYR A 72 -10.74 -8.20 3.40
C TYR A 72 -11.09 -9.60 2.88
N VAL A 73 -10.10 -10.48 2.71
CA VAL A 73 -10.35 -11.88 2.29
C VAL A 73 -11.21 -12.61 3.31
N ASN A 74 -10.94 -12.45 4.61
CA ASN A 74 -11.74 -13.04 5.68
C ASN A 74 -13.17 -12.46 5.72
N SER A 75 -13.30 -11.14 5.54
CA SER A 75 -14.60 -10.47 5.45
C SER A 75 -15.39 -10.93 4.22
N LEU A 76 -14.73 -11.20 3.09
CA LEU A 76 -15.37 -11.76 1.90
C LEU A 76 -15.79 -13.22 2.12
N SER A 77 -15.01 -14.01 2.85
CA SER A 77 -15.35 -15.41 3.17
C SER A 77 -16.53 -15.56 4.13
N SER A 78 -16.83 -14.50 4.89
CA SER A 78 -18.01 -14.41 5.78
C SER A 78 -19.19 -13.70 5.12
N PHE A 79 -19.07 -13.32 3.84
CA PHE A 79 -20.05 -12.52 3.12
C PHE A 79 -21.17 -13.40 2.56
N ASN A 80 -22.28 -13.53 3.30
CA ASN A 80 -23.52 -14.17 2.84
C ASN A 80 -24.42 -13.23 1.99
N GLY A 81 -23.81 -12.31 1.23
CA GLY A 81 -24.47 -11.64 0.10
C GLY A 81 -25.48 -10.52 0.39
N VAL A 82 -25.47 -9.86 1.55
CA VAL A 82 -26.39 -8.70 1.79
C VAL A 82 -25.65 -7.48 2.32
N GLU A 83 -25.60 -6.46 1.44
CA GLU A 83 -25.44 -5.02 1.61
C GLU A 83 -24.95 -4.50 2.98
N ASN A 84 -23.68 -4.07 3.02
CA ASN A 84 -23.17 -2.85 3.67
C ASN A 84 -21.64 -2.93 3.72
N PHE A 85 -20.95 -2.43 2.70
CA PHE A 85 -19.52 -2.17 2.82
C PHE A 85 -19.35 -0.96 3.76
N PRO A 86 -18.70 -1.10 4.93
CA PRO A 86 -18.26 0.08 5.65
C PRO A 86 -17.32 0.85 4.69
N PRO A 87 -17.53 2.16 4.50
CA PRO A 87 -16.61 2.96 3.71
C PRO A 87 -15.20 2.82 4.30
N LEU A 88 -14.18 3.05 3.47
CA LEU A 88 -12.73 3.01 3.76
C LEU A 88 -12.31 3.93 4.95
N GLN A 89 -12.85 3.67 6.14
CA GLN A 89 -12.65 4.46 7.36
C GLN A 89 -11.34 4.05 8.06
N PHE A 90 -10.86 2.84 7.79
CA PHE A 90 -9.72 2.21 8.46
C PHE A 90 -8.40 2.96 8.31
N CYS A 91 -8.15 3.61 7.16
CA CYS A 91 -6.92 4.37 7.00
C CYS A 91 -6.80 5.54 7.99
N LYS A 92 -7.90 6.04 8.57
CA LYS A 92 -7.81 7.13 9.55
C LYS A 92 -7.28 6.66 10.90
N ASP A 93 -7.44 5.38 11.24
CA ASP A 93 -7.11 4.87 12.57
C ASP A 93 -5.67 4.35 12.66
N ILE A 94 -5.08 3.89 11.54
CA ILE A 94 -3.67 3.48 11.47
C ILE A 94 -2.72 4.67 11.75
N PHE A 95 -3.05 5.88 11.29
CA PHE A 95 -2.22 7.06 11.50
C PHE A 95 -2.49 7.80 12.82
N LYS A 96 -3.62 7.53 13.49
CA LYS A 96 -3.92 8.13 14.81
C LYS A 96 -3.13 7.49 15.95
N ASN A 97 -2.79 6.20 15.85
CA ASN A 97 -2.07 5.48 16.91
C ASN A 97 -0.55 5.68 16.93
N LYS A 98 0.01 6.60 16.11
CA LYS A 98 1.42 7.01 16.19
C LYS A 98 1.67 8.27 17.04
N LYS A 99 0.63 8.82 17.69
CA LYS A 99 0.77 9.88 18.70
C LYS A 99 0.39 9.34 20.08
N ASN A 100 1.30 8.60 20.71
CA ASN A 100 1.40 8.43 22.17
C ASN A 100 2.80 7.91 22.49
#